data_AF-A0A2P2LX78-F1
#
_entry.id   AF-A0A2P2LX78-F1
#
_cell.length_a   1.000
_cell.length_b   1.000
_cell.length_c   1.000
_cell.angle_alpha   90.00
_cell.angle_beta   90.00
_cell.angle_gamma   90.00
#
_symmetry.space_group_name_H-M   'P 1'
#
loop_
_entity.id
_entity.type
_entity.pdbx_description
1 polymer ?
#
loop_
_entity_poly.entity_id
_entity_poly.type
_entity_poly.pdbx_seq_one_letter_code
_entity_poly.pdbx_strand_id
1 'polypeptide(L)'
;MPKIEPNSDLQHVVEIKNPVQISRMRETCRIAREVLDAAARVIRPGVTTDEIDRVVHEATIAAGGYPSPLNYHFFPKSCCTSVNEVICHGIPDARYTGSLVYDFCDLT
;
A
#
# COMPACT_ATOMS: atom_id res chain seq x y z
N MET A 1 12.64 6.51 17.54
CA MET A 1 12.86 7.17 16.24
C MET A 1 14.34 7.30 15.99
N PRO A 2 14.82 6.99 14.77
CA PRO A 2 16.18 7.33 14.37
C PRO A 2 16.39 8.83 14.58
N LYS A 3 17.48 9.20 15.26
CA LYS A 3 17.86 10.62 15.44
C LYS A 3 18.66 11.15 14.25
N ILE A 4 19.02 10.25 13.34
CA ILE A 4 19.83 10.48 12.15
C ILE A 4 19.18 9.66 11.05
N GLU A 5 19.01 10.28 9.88
CA GLU A 5 18.53 9.58 8.70
C GLU A 5 19.49 8.44 8.34
N PRO A 6 18.98 7.22 8.10
CA PRO A 6 19.82 6.12 7.64
C PRO A 6 20.49 6.51 6.32
N ASN A 7 21.81 6.39 6.24
CA ASN A 7 22.53 6.60 5.00
C ASN A 7 22.15 5.47 4.02
N SER A 8 21.72 5.82 2.81
CA SER A 8 21.42 4.86 1.74
C SER A 8 22.30 5.15 0.54
N ASP A 9 22.89 4.10 -0.03
CA ASP A 9 23.70 4.19 -1.25
C ASP A 9 22.91 4.77 -2.45
N LEU A 10 21.58 4.80 -2.35
CA LEU A 10 20.67 5.33 -3.37
C LEU A 10 20.20 6.76 -3.09
N GLN A 11 20.55 7.38 -1.95
CA GLN A 11 19.99 8.67 -1.51
C GLN A 11 20.31 9.84 -2.47
N HIS A 12 21.37 9.71 -3.27
CA HIS A 12 21.83 10.74 -4.21
C HIS A 12 22.01 10.22 -5.65
N VAL A 13 21.53 9.01 -5.96
CA VAL A 13 21.69 8.38 -7.27
C VAL A 13 20.33 7.99 -7.81
N VAL A 14 20.00 8.48 -9.00
CA VAL A 14 18.78 8.10 -9.73
C VAL A 14 19.12 6.97 -10.68
N GLU A 15 18.54 5.79 -10.46
CA GLU A 15 18.68 4.67 -11.37
C GLU A 15 17.95 4.93 -12.70
N ILE A 16 18.68 4.85 -13.82
CA ILE A 16 18.09 4.90 -15.15
C ILE A 16 17.61 3.51 -15.55
N LYS A 17 16.29 3.32 -15.62
CA LYS A 17 15.69 2.03 -15.96
C LYS A 17 15.90 1.67 -17.42
N ASN A 18 16.26 0.42 -17.67
CA ASN A 18 16.32 -0.14 -19.03
C ASN A 18 14.91 -0.52 -19.53
N PRO A 19 14.73 -0.81 -20.84
CA PRO A 19 13.42 -1.13 -21.41
C PRO A 19 12.69 -2.31 -20.75
N VAL A 20 13.43 -3.34 -20.29
CA VAL A 20 12.84 -4.52 -19.62
C VAL A 20 12.31 -4.15 -18.24
N GLN A 21 13.06 -3.36 -17.46
CA GLN A 21 12.61 -2.86 -16.16
C GLN A 21 11.37 -1.98 -16.31
N ILE A 22 11.35 -1.07 -17.29
CA ILE A 22 10.19 -0.22 -17.57
C ILE A 22 8.96 -1.07 -17.92
N SER A 23 9.13 -2.12 -18.73
CA SER A 23 8.02 -3.02 -19.08
C SER A 23 7.46 -3.74 -17.86
N ARG A 24 8.31 -4.20 -16.93
CA ARG A 24 7.88 -4.83 -15.68
C ARG A 24 7.16 -3.84 -14.76
N MET A 25 7.70 -2.63 -14.60
CA MET A 25 7.06 -1.58 -13.80
C MET A 25 5.66 -1.23 -14.31
N ARG A 26 5.47 -1.15 -15.64
CA ARG A 26 4.13 -0.90 -16.22
C ARG A 26 3.12 -1.97 -15.82
N GLU A 27 3.52 -3.23 -15.86
CA GLU A 27 2.64 -4.34 -15.49
C GLU A 27 2.33 -4.32 -13.99
N THR A 28 3.34 -4.12 -13.15
CA THR A 28 3.18 -3.97 -11.69
C THR A 28 2.24 -2.81 -11.36
N CYS A 29 2.42 -1.63 -11.96
CA CYS A 29 1.54 -0.48 -11.74
C CYS A 29 0.10 -0.70 -12.23
N ARG A 30 -0.10 -1.49 -13.30
CA ARG A 30 -1.44 -1.89 -13.76
C ARG A 30 -2.14 -2.75 -12.71
N ILE A 31 -1.43 -3.75 -12.17
CA ILE A 31 -1.95 -4.61 -11.10
C ILE A 31 -2.26 -3.79 -9.84
N ALA A 32 -1.35 -2.90 -9.43
CA ALA A 32 -1.55 -2.00 -8.29
C ALA A 32 -2.85 -1.19 -8.43
N ARG A 33 -3.13 -0.70 -9.64
CA ARG A 33 -4.38 0.02 -9.93
C ARG A 33 -5.61 -0.87 -9.76
N GLU A 34 -5.56 -2.11 -10.25
CA GLU A 34 -6.68 -3.05 -10.14
C GLU A 34 -6.98 -3.43 -8.68
N VAL A 35 -5.94 -3.57 -7.86
CA VAL A 35 -6.07 -3.79 -6.42
C VAL A 35 -6.66 -2.54 -5.72
N LEU A 36 -6.20 -1.34 -6.09
CA LEU A 36 -6.76 -0.09 -5.60
C LEU A 36 -8.26 0.03 -5.92
N ASP A 37 -8.64 -0.37 -7.13
CA ASP A 37 -10.03 -0.42 -7.56
C ASP A 37 -10.87 -1.44 -6.77
N ALA A 38 -10.30 -2.58 -6.40
CA ALA A 38 -10.95 -3.56 -5.54
C ALA A 38 -11.21 -3.01 -4.13
N ALA A 39 -10.21 -2.33 -3.56
CA ALA A 39 -10.34 -1.67 -2.27
C ALA A 39 -11.39 -0.55 -2.32
N ALA A 40 -11.36 0.30 -3.35
CA ALA A 40 -12.31 1.40 -3.51
C ALA A 40 -13.78 0.93 -3.54
N ARG A 41 -14.06 -0.25 -4.13
CA ARG A 41 -15.42 -0.82 -4.22
C ARG A 41 -16.02 -1.21 -2.86
N VAL A 42 -15.20 -1.47 -1.84
CA VAL A 42 -15.69 -1.89 -0.53
C VAL A 42 -15.79 -0.75 0.49
N ILE A 43 -15.25 0.42 0.16
CA ILE A 43 -15.31 1.60 1.05
C ILE A 43 -16.74 2.11 1.17
N ARG A 44 -17.29 2.02 2.38
CA ARG A 44 -18.58 2.58 2.78
C ARG A 44 -18.62 2.76 4.29
N PRO A 45 -19.47 3.65 4.82
CA PRO A 45 -19.64 3.79 6.26
C PRO A 45 -19.92 2.45 6.95
N GLY A 46 -19.29 2.23 8.10
CA GLY A 46 -19.43 1.01 8.89
C GLY A 46 -18.55 -0.15 8.44
N VAL A 47 -17.65 0.02 7.47
CA VAL A 47 -16.58 -0.95 7.15
C VAL A 47 -15.35 -0.65 8.00
N THR A 48 -14.67 -1.69 8.47
CA THR A 48 -13.39 -1.55 9.19
C THR A 48 -12.23 -1.40 8.21
N THR A 49 -11.14 -0.75 8.61
CA THR A 49 -9.94 -0.71 7.77
C THR A 49 -9.30 -2.09 7.61
N ASP A 50 -9.46 -2.99 8.58
CA ASP A 50 -9.04 -4.40 8.48
C ASP A 50 -9.78 -5.18 7.39
N GLU A 51 -11.09 -4.93 7.20
CA GLU A 51 -11.84 -5.51 6.07
C GLU A 51 -11.31 -5.04 4.71
N ILE A 52 -10.88 -3.78 4.64
CA ILE A 52 -10.28 -3.20 3.43
C ILE A 52 -8.91 -3.85 3.18
N ASP A 53 -8.05 -3.96 4.20
CA ASP A 53 -6.74 -4.63 4.10
C ASP A 53 -6.87 -6.08 3.63
N ARG A 54 -7.87 -6.81 4.13
CA ARG A 54 -8.15 -8.18 3.68
C ARG A 54 -8.46 -8.24 2.18
N VAL A 55 -9.30 -7.33 1.67
CA VAL A 55 -9.62 -7.26 0.24
C VAL A 55 -8.38 -6.94 -0.59
N VAL A 56 -7.55 -6.01 -0.13
CA VAL A 56 -6.27 -5.67 -0.77
C VAL A 56 -5.33 -6.88 -0.80
N HIS A 57 -5.18 -7.57 0.32
CA HIS A 57 -4.35 -8.76 0.44
C HIS A 57 -4.79 -9.84 -0.54
N GLU A 58 -6.08 -10.21 -0.50
CA GLU A 58 -6.66 -11.23 -1.37
C GLU A 58 -6.51 -10.87 -2.86
N ALA A 59 -6.79 -9.62 -3.24
CA ALA A 59 -6.66 -9.16 -4.62
C ALA A 59 -5.20 -9.17 -5.11
N THR A 60 -4.25 -8.80 -4.24
CA THR A 60 -2.81 -8.82 -4.56
C THR A 60 -2.32 -10.25 -4.81
N ILE A 61 -2.67 -11.18 -3.91
CA ILE A 61 -2.30 -12.60 -4.05
C ILE A 61 -2.97 -13.21 -5.28
N ALA A 62 -4.25 -12.89 -5.55
CA ALA A 62 -4.96 -13.38 -6.73
C ALA A 62 -4.34 -12.89 -8.06
N ALA A 63 -3.72 -11.71 -8.06
CA ALA A 63 -2.97 -11.17 -9.19
C ALA A 63 -1.53 -11.73 -9.30
N GLY A 64 -1.12 -12.63 -8.40
CA GLY A 64 0.23 -13.20 -8.37
C GLY A 64 1.29 -12.26 -7.78
N GLY A 65 0.87 -11.19 -7.10
CA GLY A 65 1.76 -10.23 -6.44
C GLY A 65 2.07 -10.58 -4.99
N TYR A 66 2.97 -9.79 -4.40
CA TYR A 66 3.22 -9.74 -2.96
C TYR A 66 2.82 -8.34 -2.44
N PRO A 67 2.08 -8.22 -1.34
CA PRO A 67 1.75 -6.91 -0.77
C PRO A 67 3.00 -6.29 -0.12
N SER A 68 3.64 -5.35 -0.80
CA SER A 68 4.92 -4.74 -0.38
C SER A 68 4.99 -4.26 1.08
N PRO A 69 3.95 -3.62 1.65
CA PRO A 69 3.94 -3.20 3.06
C PRO A 69 4.08 -4.34 4.04
N LEU A 70 3.62 -5.54 3.68
CA LEU A 70 3.58 -6.65 4.61
C LEU A 70 5.01 -7.00 5.02
N ASN A 71 5.27 -6.89 6.32
CA ASN A 71 6.56 -7.10 6.96
C ASN A 71 7.68 -6.12 6.53
N TYR A 72 7.37 -5.08 5.76
CA TYR A 72 8.34 -4.02 5.45
C TYR A 72 8.66 -3.24 6.73
N HIS A 73 9.90 -3.33 7.21
CA HIS A 73 10.30 -2.83 8.54
C HIS A 73 9.32 -3.24 9.66
N PHE A 74 8.84 -4.49 9.62
CA PHE A 74 7.87 -5.06 10.56
C PHE A 74 6.47 -4.44 10.51
N PHE A 75 6.11 -3.73 9.43
CA PHE A 75 4.75 -3.25 9.23
C PHE A 75 3.78 -4.45 9.12
N PRO A 76 2.68 -4.48 9.89
CA PRO A 76 1.95 -5.73 10.15
C PRO A 76 0.83 -6.06 9.15
N LYS A 77 0.59 -5.20 8.17
CA LYS A 77 -0.57 -5.26 7.27
C LYS A 77 -0.16 -5.14 5.81
N SER A 78 -1.09 -5.42 4.91
CA SER A 78 -0.85 -5.51 3.47
C SER A 78 -0.98 -4.16 2.76
N CYS A 79 -1.67 -3.21 3.36
CA CYS A 79 -1.68 -1.81 2.95
C CYS A 79 -1.71 -0.86 4.14
N CYS A 80 -1.55 0.43 3.83
CA CYS A 80 -1.86 1.51 4.75
C CYS A 80 -3.35 1.90 4.61
N THR A 81 -3.94 2.45 5.66
CA THR A 81 -5.25 3.12 5.64
C THR A 81 -5.21 4.36 6.52
N SER A 82 -5.22 5.53 5.91
CA SER A 82 -5.09 6.82 6.63
C SER A 82 -6.43 7.54 6.70
N VAL A 83 -6.98 7.64 7.91
CA VAL A 83 -8.30 8.22 8.19
C VAL A 83 -8.15 9.57 8.88
N ASN A 84 -8.86 10.60 8.41
CA ASN A 84 -8.91 11.94 9.00
C ASN A 84 -7.52 12.59 9.18
N GLU A 85 -7.05 12.77 10.42
CA GLU A 85 -5.79 13.41 10.78
C GLU A 85 -4.55 12.51 10.62
N VAL A 86 -4.74 11.23 10.31
CA VAL A 86 -3.63 10.31 9.99
C VAL A 86 -3.02 10.73 8.66
N ILE A 87 -1.77 11.19 8.69
CA ILE A 87 -1.08 11.74 7.51
C ILE A 87 -0.78 10.64 6.49
N CYS A 88 -0.14 9.56 6.93
CA CYS A 88 0.23 8.40 6.13
C CYS A 88 0.47 7.19 7.05
N HIS A 89 0.60 6.00 6.47
CA HIS A 89 0.97 4.76 7.16
C HIS A 89 0.04 4.38 8.33
N GLY A 90 -1.24 4.76 8.27
CA GLY A 90 -2.21 4.24 9.23
C GLY A 90 -2.30 2.71 9.13
N ILE A 91 -2.23 2.02 10.26
CA ILE A 91 -2.30 0.56 10.29
C ILE A 91 -3.78 0.14 10.27
N PRO A 92 -4.21 -0.69 9.30
CA PRO A 92 -5.54 -1.30 9.30
C PRO A 92 -5.88 -1.99 10.63
N ASP A 93 -7.06 -1.67 11.17
CA ASP A 93 -7.53 -2.15 12.47
C ASP A 93 -9.07 -2.33 12.50
N ALA A 94 -9.60 -2.71 13.66
CA ALA A 94 -11.03 -2.96 13.86
C ALA A 94 -11.89 -1.68 13.97
N ARG A 95 -11.32 -0.48 13.76
CA ARG A 95 -12.06 0.77 13.83
C ARG A 95 -13.04 0.86 12.67
N TYR A 96 -14.32 1.02 12.98
CA TYR A 96 -15.33 1.33 11.96
C TYR A 96 -15.08 2.72 11.37
N THR A 97 -15.04 2.78 10.04
CA THR A 97 -14.89 4.05 9.32
C THR A 97 -16.25 4.74 9.22
N GLY A 98 -16.31 6.01 9.64
CA GLY A 98 -17.46 6.91 9.44
C GLY A 98 -17.15 8.05 8.46
N SER A 99 -15.94 8.06 7.89
CA SER A 99 -15.36 9.17 7.13
C SER A 99 -14.46 8.64 6.01
N LEU A 100 -13.82 9.56 5.29
CA LEU A 100 -12.96 9.30 4.13
C LEU A 100 -11.66 8.57 4.53
N VAL A 101 -11.29 7.54 3.75
CA VAL A 101 -10.02 6.81 3.83
C VAL A 101 -9.19 7.21 2.60
N TYR A 102 -8.02 7.81 2.81
CA TYR A 102 -7.33 8.54 1.73
C TYR A 102 -6.04 7.89 1.20
N ASP A 103 -5.59 6.79 1.76
CA ASP A 103 -4.25 6.32 1.47
C ASP A 103 -4.18 4.79 1.39
N PHE A 104 -3.81 4.30 0.21
CA PHE A 104 -3.34 2.94 -0.05
C PHE A 104 -1.91 3.03 -0.60
N CYS A 105 -1.03 3.76 0.09
CA CYS A 105 0.37 3.80 -0.28
C CYS A 105 0.91 2.36 -0.28
N ASP A 106 1.60 2.01 -1.37
CA ASP A 106 2.37 0.77 -1.53
C ASP A 106 1.56 -0.49 -1.92
N LEU A 107 0.53 -0.33 -2.75
CA LEU A 107 -0.02 -1.47 -3.48
C LEU A 107 1.02 -1.93 -4.52
N THR A 108 1.57 -3.13 -4.31
CA THR A 108 2.64 -3.84 -5.06
C THR A 108 4.08 -3.55 -4.68
#